data_AF-A0A137ZYN5-F1
#
_entry.id   AF-A0A137ZYN5-F1
#
_cell.length_a   1.000
_cell.length_b   1.000
_cell.length_c   1.000
_cell.angle_alpha   90.00
_cell.angle_beta   90.00
_cell.angle_gamma   90.00
#
_symmetry.space_group_name_H-M   'P 1'
#
loop_
_entity.id
_entity.type
_entity.pdbx_description
1 polymer ?
#
loop_
_entity_poly.entity_id
_entity_poly.type
_entity_poly.pdbx_seq_one_letter_code
_entity_poly.pdbx_strand_id
1 'polypeptide(L)'
;MFLILAVVCAALAAALIWYERTHSPNMHSERADWAASREFVYKAADPSLHDEFHRGGMAVAGDPAIIDVAHGAYFGAAAYVFDLQDVLTVAAVNRGASSGALLDLRPGNALPPTEPGMEPLGSLGPRVLYTNNAEVARRVADRRMITFAEQVPEHIESLWNEGEWTLAAMPTTDDPEDLDEALEAVRRFGDLLRVLPPEGHARVLTSGGPRDPGQPEPVRSEGRR
;
A
#
# COMPACT_ATOMS: atom_id res chain seq x y z
N MET A 1 11.42 -33.68 -42.77
CA MET A 1 10.14 -33.00 -42.50
C MET A 1 10.07 -32.49 -41.06
N PHE A 2 10.16 -33.35 -40.05
CA PHE A 2 10.10 -32.94 -38.63
C PHE A 2 11.19 -31.95 -38.17
N LEU A 3 12.44 -32.10 -38.63
CA LEU A 3 13.53 -31.18 -38.28
C LEU A 3 13.32 -29.76 -38.82
N ILE A 4 12.74 -29.63 -40.01
CA ILE A 4 12.47 -28.32 -40.63
C ILE A 4 11.37 -27.60 -39.85
N LEU A 5 10.31 -28.31 -39.46
CA LEU A 5 9.23 -27.77 -38.65
C LEU A 5 9.72 -27.31 -37.27
N ALA A 6 10.59 -28.09 -36.62
CA ALA A 6 11.14 -27.74 -35.32
C ALA A 6 11.96 -26.44 -35.36
N VAL A 7 12.78 -26.25 -36.40
CA VAL A 7 13.57 -25.02 -36.58
C VAL A 7 12.66 -23.81 -36.82
N VAL A 8 11.60 -23.97 -37.61
CA VAL A 8 10.62 -22.90 -37.86
C VAL A 8 9.88 -22.52 -36.58
N CYS A 9 9.42 -23.50 -35.79
CA CYS A 9 8.76 -23.23 -34.51
C CYS A 9 9.70 -22.53 -33.52
N ALA A 10 10.96 -22.97 -33.43
CA ALA A 10 11.94 -22.34 -32.55
C ALA A 10 12.25 -20.90 -32.97
N ALA A 11 12.37 -20.64 -34.28
CA ALA A 11 12.58 -19.29 -34.80
C ALA A 11 11.37 -18.38 -34.55
N LEU A 12 10.14 -18.89 -34.72
CA LEU A 12 8.92 -18.14 -34.42
C LEU A 12 8.78 -17.85 -32.92
N ALA A 13 9.09 -18.81 -32.05
CA ALA A 13 9.08 -18.60 -30.60
C ALA A 13 10.14 -17.57 -30.18
N ALA A 14 11.35 -17.66 -30.72
CA ALA A 14 12.40 -16.66 -30.47
C ALA A 14 12.02 -15.28 -30.99
N ALA A 15 11.38 -15.21 -32.16
CA ALA A 15 10.87 -13.96 -32.72
C ALA A 15 9.74 -13.37 -31.89
N LEU A 16 8.82 -14.19 -31.35
CA LEU A 16 7.77 -13.76 -30.45
C LEU A 16 8.33 -13.26 -29.12
N ILE A 17 9.26 -13.99 -28.50
CA ILE A 17 9.94 -13.54 -27.26
C ILE A 17 10.70 -12.24 -27.51
N TRP A 18 11.35 -12.11 -28.66
CA TRP A 18 12.04 -10.87 -29.03
C TRP A 18 11.06 -9.73 -29.28
N TYR A 19 9.94 -10.01 -29.96
CA TYR A 19 8.88 -9.04 -30.21
C TYR A 19 8.25 -8.59 -28.90
N GLU A 20 7.88 -9.50 -28.00
CA GLU A 20 7.32 -9.21 -26.69
C GLU A 20 8.29 -8.42 -25.80
N ARG A 21 9.59 -8.70 -25.86
CA ARG A 21 10.64 -7.90 -25.18
C ARG A 21 10.87 -6.51 -25.77
N THR A 22 10.53 -6.29 -27.04
CA THR A 22 10.82 -5.03 -27.75
C THR A 22 9.58 -4.18 -28.01
N HIS A 23 8.41 -4.79 -27.95
CA HIS A 23 7.09 -4.21 -28.18
C HIS A 23 6.20 -4.36 -26.95
N SER A 24 6.77 -4.33 -25.73
CA SER A 24 5.98 -3.88 -24.59
C SER A 24 5.33 -2.56 -25.03
N PRO A 25 3.99 -2.54 -25.13
CA PRO A 25 3.28 -1.52 -25.87
C PRO A 25 3.63 -0.15 -25.30
N ASN A 26 3.75 0.85 -26.15
CA ASN A 26 4.07 2.25 -25.84
C ASN A 26 3.02 2.95 -24.94
N MET A 27 2.55 2.32 -23.85
CA MET A 27 1.82 2.95 -22.75
C MET A 27 2.77 3.82 -21.88
N HIS A 28 4.06 3.75 -22.17
CA HIS A 28 5.19 4.15 -21.33
C HIS A 28 5.63 5.63 -21.43
N SER A 29 4.85 6.54 -22.03
CA SER A 29 5.16 8.00 -21.92
C SER A 29 4.36 8.68 -20.82
N GLU A 30 3.07 8.39 -20.66
CA GLU A 30 2.21 9.17 -19.76
C GLU A 30 2.66 9.05 -18.30
N ARG A 31 2.95 7.84 -17.81
CA ARG A 31 3.58 7.62 -16.51
C ARG A 31 4.93 8.34 -16.37
N ALA A 32 5.77 8.26 -17.38
CA ALA A 32 7.12 8.82 -17.35
C ALA A 32 7.09 10.36 -17.35
N ASP A 33 6.19 10.95 -18.13
CA ASP A 33 5.94 12.38 -18.23
C ASP A 33 5.33 12.91 -16.92
N TRP A 34 4.34 12.20 -16.37
CA TRP A 34 3.77 12.50 -15.06
C TRP A 34 4.84 12.43 -13.97
N ALA A 35 5.64 11.36 -13.94
CA ALA A 35 6.73 11.20 -12.97
C ALA A 35 7.72 12.36 -13.07
N ALA A 36 8.15 12.72 -14.29
CA ALA A 36 9.05 13.84 -14.50
C ALA A 36 8.45 15.17 -14.02
N SER A 37 7.15 15.41 -14.24
CA SER A 37 6.44 16.61 -13.75
C SER A 37 6.37 16.71 -12.23
N ARG A 38 6.49 15.57 -11.52
CA ARG A 38 6.51 15.45 -10.06
C ARG A 38 7.91 15.29 -9.47
N GLU A 39 8.95 15.46 -10.29
CA GLU A 39 10.35 15.20 -9.91
C GLU A 39 10.59 13.76 -9.41
N PHE A 40 9.73 12.83 -9.84
CA PHE A 40 9.91 11.41 -9.62
C PHE A 40 10.80 10.84 -10.72
N VAL A 41 11.51 9.78 -10.38
CA VAL A 41 12.33 9.01 -11.31
C VAL A 41 11.52 7.81 -11.80
N TYR A 42 11.37 7.72 -13.12
CA TYR A 42 10.71 6.60 -13.78
C TYR A 42 11.67 5.42 -13.99
N LYS A 43 11.16 4.21 -13.83
CA LYS A 43 11.76 2.93 -14.20
C LYS A 43 10.71 2.06 -14.87
N ALA A 44 11.08 1.36 -15.92
CA ALA A 44 10.14 0.47 -16.63
C ALA A 44 9.64 -0.70 -15.77
N ALA A 45 10.47 -1.18 -14.84
CA ALA A 45 10.11 -2.26 -13.90
C ALA A 45 11.00 -2.21 -12.65
N ASP A 46 10.48 -2.68 -11.53
CA ASP A 46 11.24 -2.88 -10.29
C ASP A 46 10.73 -4.09 -9.50
N PRO A 47 11.27 -5.30 -9.75
CA PRO A 47 10.79 -6.52 -9.10
C PRO A 47 11.12 -6.56 -7.60
N SER A 48 12.02 -5.71 -7.09
CA SER A 48 12.35 -5.68 -5.66
C SER A 48 11.21 -5.15 -4.80
N LEU A 49 10.24 -4.46 -5.40
CA LEU A 49 9.06 -3.98 -4.69
C LEU A 49 8.14 -5.12 -4.20
N HIS A 50 8.25 -6.31 -4.79
CA HIS A 50 7.59 -7.51 -4.24
C HIS A 50 8.19 -7.97 -2.92
N ASP A 51 9.45 -7.64 -2.61
CA ASP A 51 10.08 -7.96 -1.32
C ASP A 51 9.73 -6.92 -0.23
N GLU A 52 9.12 -5.80 -0.61
CA GLU A 52 8.70 -4.73 0.31
C GLU A 52 7.20 -4.78 0.57
N PHE A 53 6.39 -4.98 -0.47
CA PHE A 53 4.93 -4.92 -0.41
C PHE A 53 4.28 -6.26 -0.77
N HIS A 54 3.42 -6.77 0.11
CA HIS A 54 2.86 -8.12 -0.05
C HIS A 54 1.41 -8.25 0.41
N ARG A 55 0.83 -7.19 0.96
CA ARG A 55 -0.52 -7.19 1.54
C ARG A 55 -1.49 -6.34 0.74
N GLY A 56 -2.76 -6.41 1.11
CA GLY A 56 -3.83 -5.58 0.55
C GLY A 56 -3.95 -5.81 -0.96
N GLY A 57 -3.77 -4.75 -1.73
CA GLY A 57 -3.78 -4.81 -3.19
C GLY A 57 -2.64 -5.64 -3.80
N MET A 58 -1.56 -5.92 -3.05
CA MET A 58 -0.46 -6.75 -3.53
C MET A 58 -0.74 -8.26 -3.44
N ALA A 59 -1.75 -8.67 -2.67
CA ALA A 59 -2.08 -10.07 -2.42
C ALA A 59 -2.86 -10.71 -3.60
N VAL A 60 -2.28 -10.64 -4.80
CA VAL A 60 -2.85 -11.10 -6.06
C VAL A 60 -2.29 -12.47 -6.46
N ALA A 61 -3.12 -13.32 -7.04
CA ALA A 61 -2.68 -14.62 -7.54
C ALA A 61 -1.77 -14.46 -8.77
N GLY A 62 -0.68 -15.23 -8.80
CA GLY A 62 0.20 -15.33 -9.98
C GLY A 62 1.41 -14.41 -9.99
N ASP A 63 1.60 -13.60 -8.95
CA ASP A 63 2.78 -12.73 -8.77
C ASP A 63 3.07 -11.86 -10.01
N PRO A 64 2.11 -10.97 -10.39
CA PRO A 64 2.22 -10.15 -11.60
C PRO A 64 3.47 -9.27 -11.56
N ALA A 65 4.05 -8.98 -12.73
CA ALA A 65 5.24 -8.15 -12.81
C ALA A 65 4.95 -6.71 -12.34
N ILE A 66 5.90 -6.11 -11.62
CA ILE A 66 5.85 -4.70 -11.24
C ILE A 66 6.47 -3.86 -12.35
N ILE A 67 5.64 -3.03 -12.99
CA ILE A 67 6.02 -2.20 -14.14
C ILE A 67 5.65 -0.73 -13.91
N ASP A 68 6.13 0.14 -14.80
CA ASP A 68 5.76 1.56 -14.84
C ASP A 68 5.96 2.27 -13.49
N VAL A 69 7.13 2.04 -12.89
CA VAL A 69 7.48 2.47 -11.55
C VAL A 69 7.96 3.91 -11.56
N ALA A 70 7.18 4.81 -10.96
CA ALA A 70 7.59 6.15 -10.60
C ALA A 70 7.96 6.20 -9.11
N HIS A 71 9.16 6.69 -8.78
CA HIS A 71 9.59 6.81 -7.39
C HIS A 71 10.20 8.18 -7.09
N GLY A 72 9.94 8.72 -5.91
CA GLY A 72 10.46 10.03 -5.53
C GLY A 72 10.08 10.42 -4.11
N ALA A 73 9.97 11.72 -3.88
CA ALA A 73 9.56 12.27 -2.59
C ALA A 73 8.22 13.00 -2.71
N TYR A 74 7.23 12.59 -1.91
CA TYR A 74 5.94 13.27 -1.80
C TYR A 74 5.82 13.91 -0.42
N PHE A 75 5.77 15.25 -0.37
CA PHE A 75 5.79 16.02 0.88
C PHE A 75 6.95 15.63 1.84
N GLY A 76 8.12 15.27 1.28
CA GLY A 76 9.32 14.90 2.04
C GLY A 76 9.38 13.44 2.50
N ALA A 77 8.35 12.63 2.22
CA ALA A 77 8.37 11.19 2.43
C ALA A 77 8.67 10.45 1.13
N ALA A 78 9.36 9.30 1.20
CA ALA A 78 9.54 8.45 0.04
C ALA A 78 8.18 7.97 -0.49
N ALA A 79 8.02 7.96 -1.81
CA ALA A 79 6.79 7.58 -2.46
C ALA A 79 7.05 6.75 -3.72
N TYR A 80 6.13 5.83 -4.00
CA TYR A 80 6.08 5.02 -5.20
C TYR A 80 4.70 5.09 -5.84
N VAL A 81 4.66 5.05 -7.17
CA VAL A 81 3.46 4.69 -7.94
C VAL A 81 3.90 3.69 -8.99
N PHE A 82 3.22 2.56 -9.09
CA PHE A 82 3.59 1.47 -10.01
C PHE A 82 2.38 0.62 -10.35
N ASP A 83 2.49 -0.16 -11.42
CA ASP A 83 1.45 -1.09 -11.82
C ASP A 83 1.85 -2.52 -11.50
N LEU A 84 0.87 -3.29 -11.01
CA LEU A 84 0.87 -4.74 -11.13
C LEU A 84 0.34 -5.06 -12.52
N GLN A 85 1.21 -5.54 -13.40
CA GLN A 85 0.94 -5.71 -14.82
C GLN A 85 -0.40 -6.42 -15.07
N ASP A 86 -1.28 -5.76 -15.84
CA ASP A 86 -2.63 -6.23 -16.21
C ASP A 86 -3.59 -6.47 -15.02
N VAL A 87 -3.29 -5.92 -13.83
CA VAL A 87 -4.10 -6.08 -12.62
C VAL A 87 -4.58 -4.75 -12.05
N LEU A 88 -3.68 -3.90 -11.57
CA LEU A 88 -4.03 -2.67 -10.83
C LEU A 88 -2.85 -1.71 -10.73
N THR A 89 -3.14 -0.44 -10.41
CA THR A 89 -2.12 0.56 -10.03
C THR A 89 -2.05 0.66 -8.51
N VAL A 90 -0.84 0.76 -7.97
CA VAL A 90 -0.54 0.95 -6.55
C VAL A 90 0.14 2.30 -6.35
N ALA A 91 -0.31 3.05 -5.34
CA ALA A 91 0.39 4.22 -4.83
C ALA A 91 0.83 3.94 -3.38
N ALA A 92 2.06 4.31 -3.02
CA ALA A 92 2.62 4.08 -1.70
C ALA A 92 3.35 5.32 -1.20
N VAL A 93 3.17 5.66 0.08
CA VAL A 93 3.88 6.75 0.77
C VAL A 93 4.41 6.25 2.10
N ASN A 94 5.69 6.52 2.36
CA ASN A 94 6.34 6.14 3.60
C ASN A 94 5.83 7.01 4.75
N ARG A 95 5.51 6.38 5.88
CA ARG A 95 4.99 7.03 7.10
C ARG A 95 6.03 7.14 8.22
N GLY A 96 7.25 6.64 8.01
CA GLY A 96 8.41 6.80 8.87
C GLY A 96 8.46 5.95 10.15
N ALA A 97 7.47 5.10 10.40
CA ALA A 97 7.47 4.18 11.53
C ALA A 97 6.71 2.91 11.15
N SER A 98 7.12 1.74 11.64
CA SER A 98 6.40 0.49 11.43
C SER A 98 5.42 0.19 12.57
N SER A 99 4.40 -0.66 12.31
CA SER A 99 3.35 -1.05 13.27
C SER A 99 2.88 -2.46 12.92
N GLY A 100 2.73 -3.31 13.95
CA GLY A 100 2.10 -4.62 13.79
C GLY A 100 0.57 -4.58 13.72
N ALA A 101 -0.05 -3.45 14.08
CA ALA A 101 -1.47 -3.22 13.85
C ALA A 101 -1.69 -2.84 12.37
N LEU A 102 -2.48 -3.67 11.69
CA LEU A 102 -2.84 -3.54 10.29
C LEU A 102 -4.28 -3.04 10.19
N LEU A 103 -4.48 -2.07 9.30
CA LEU A 103 -5.76 -1.51 8.91
C LEU A 103 -5.85 -1.60 7.39
N ASP A 104 -7.03 -2.00 6.89
CA ASP A 104 -7.34 -2.07 5.46
C ASP A 104 -8.77 -1.52 5.25
N LEU A 105 -8.88 -0.42 4.50
CA LEU A 105 -10.12 0.30 4.26
C LEU A 105 -10.57 0.08 2.80
N ARG A 106 -11.73 -0.56 2.63
CA ARG A 106 -12.27 -0.92 1.30
C ARG A 106 -13.69 -0.43 1.10
N PRO A 107 -14.19 -0.30 -0.13
CA PRO A 107 -15.62 -0.13 -0.41
C PRO A 107 -16.46 -1.22 0.29
N GLY A 108 -17.65 -0.88 0.75
CA GLY A 108 -18.47 -1.80 1.55
C GLY A 108 -18.98 -3.06 0.82
N ASN A 109 -18.88 -3.09 -0.50
CA ASN A 109 -19.20 -4.24 -1.36
C ASN A 109 -17.97 -5.02 -1.82
N ALA A 110 -16.75 -4.59 -1.44
CA ALA A 110 -15.52 -5.27 -1.83
C ALA A 110 -15.33 -6.58 -1.06
N LEU A 111 -14.53 -7.49 -1.63
CA LEU A 111 -14.10 -8.68 -0.92
C LEU A 111 -13.21 -8.30 0.27
N PRO A 112 -13.32 -9.01 1.40
CA PRO A 112 -12.45 -8.78 2.55
C PRO A 112 -10.98 -9.04 2.19
N PRO A 113 -10.03 -8.45 2.94
CA PRO A 113 -8.61 -8.77 2.79
C PRO A 113 -8.35 -10.27 2.97
N THR A 114 -7.41 -10.81 2.21
CA THR A 114 -7.08 -12.25 2.25
C THR A 114 -6.08 -12.57 3.36
N GLU A 115 -5.45 -11.55 3.96
CA GLU A 115 -4.47 -11.70 5.01
C GLU A 115 -5.08 -12.38 6.26
N PRO A 116 -4.40 -13.40 6.81
CA PRO A 116 -4.89 -14.08 8.02
C PRO A 116 -5.07 -13.12 9.20
N GLY A 117 -6.21 -13.23 9.87
CA GLY A 117 -6.52 -12.48 11.09
C GLY A 117 -7.10 -11.08 10.85
N MET A 118 -7.33 -10.67 9.60
CA MET A 118 -8.08 -9.45 9.29
C MET A 118 -9.57 -9.67 9.49
N GLU A 119 -10.17 -8.89 10.39
CA GLU A 119 -11.60 -8.94 10.72
C GLU A 119 -12.25 -7.57 10.50
N PRO A 120 -13.52 -7.51 10.09
CA PRO A 120 -14.22 -6.23 9.94
C PRO A 120 -14.41 -5.54 11.29
N LEU A 121 -13.98 -4.30 11.41
CA LEU A 121 -14.27 -3.44 12.55
C LEU A 121 -15.68 -2.84 12.46
N GLY A 122 -16.05 -2.37 11.26
CA GLY A 122 -17.33 -1.73 10.97
C GLY A 122 -17.28 -0.80 9.76
N SER A 123 -18.46 -0.33 9.36
CA SER A 123 -18.61 0.63 8.26
C SER A 123 -18.24 2.05 8.68
N LEU A 124 -17.47 2.72 7.85
CA LEU A 124 -17.11 4.14 7.92
C LEU A 124 -17.62 4.81 6.63
N GLY A 125 -18.87 5.29 6.66
CA GLY A 125 -19.53 5.81 5.46
C GLY A 125 -19.70 4.72 4.39
N PRO A 126 -19.25 4.94 3.14
CA PRO A 126 -19.36 3.95 2.05
C PRO A 126 -18.32 2.81 2.13
N ARG A 127 -17.41 2.86 3.11
CA ARG A 127 -16.28 1.93 3.25
C ARG A 127 -16.39 1.08 4.51
N VAL A 128 -15.70 -0.05 4.52
CA VAL A 128 -15.55 -0.93 5.68
C VAL A 128 -14.08 -0.97 6.06
N LEU A 129 -13.81 -0.79 7.35
CA LEU A 129 -12.45 -0.91 7.90
C LEU A 129 -12.25 -2.32 8.44
N TYR A 130 -11.24 -3.01 7.94
CA TYR A 130 -10.75 -4.30 8.42
C TYR A 130 -9.48 -4.11 9.23
N THR A 131 -9.24 -5.00 10.20
CA THR A 131 -8.05 -4.92 11.06
C THR A 131 -7.69 -6.25 11.70
N ASN A 132 -6.40 -6.43 11.99
CA ASN A 132 -5.91 -7.53 12.83
C ASN A 132 -5.91 -7.19 14.34
N ASN A 133 -6.24 -5.95 14.72
CA ASN A 133 -6.23 -5.49 16.10
C ASN A 133 -7.36 -4.49 16.34
N ALA A 134 -8.54 -5.01 16.68
CA ALA A 134 -9.73 -4.21 16.91
C ALA A 134 -9.57 -3.19 18.05
N GLU A 135 -8.76 -3.48 19.08
CA GLU A 135 -8.55 -2.53 20.18
C GLU A 135 -7.80 -1.28 19.73
N VAL A 136 -6.73 -1.45 18.95
CA VAL A 136 -5.97 -0.35 18.36
C VAL A 136 -6.83 0.38 17.32
N ALA A 137 -7.49 -0.35 16.43
CA ALA A 137 -8.28 0.25 15.35
C ALA A 137 -9.45 1.11 15.87
N ARG A 138 -10.12 0.74 16.97
CA ARG A 138 -11.16 1.58 17.60
C ARG A 138 -10.67 2.96 18.04
N ARG A 139 -9.38 3.09 18.37
CA ARG A 139 -8.79 4.38 18.76
C ARG A 139 -8.49 5.26 17.55
N VAL A 140 -8.25 4.64 16.40
CA VAL A 140 -7.96 5.30 15.12
C VAL A 140 -9.23 5.64 14.35
N ALA A 141 -10.29 4.81 14.48
CA ALA A 141 -11.58 4.98 13.85
C ALA A 141 -12.42 6.10 14.50
N ASP A 142 -11.82 7.29 14.61
CA ASP A 142 -12.46 8.49 15.13
C ASP A 142 -13.22 9.24 14.02
N ARG A 143 -13.73 10.43 14.36
CA ARG A 143 -14.45 11.28 13.40
C ARG A 143 -13.60 11.67 12.19
N ARG A 144 -12.27 11.79 12.35
CA ARG A 144 -11.36 12.18 11.25
C ARG A 144 -11.21 11.02 10.27
N MET A 145 -11.10 9.79 10.76
CA MET A 145 -11.10 8.59 9.90
C MET A 145 -12.44 8.40 9.17
N ILE A 146 -13.57 8.65 9.84
CA ILE A 146 -14.90 8.58 9.19
C ILE A 146 -15.00 9.61 8.06
N THR A 147 -14.67 10.88 8.33
CA THR A 147 -14.69 11.94 7.31
C THR A 147 -13.71 11.65 6.18
N PHE A 148 -12.54 11.09 6.49
CA PHE A 148 -11.60 10.64 5.46
C PHE A 148 -12.23 9.57 4.58
N ALA A 149 -12.82 8.51 5.16
CA ALA A 149 -13.42 7.40 4.42
C ALA A 149 -14.55 7.84 3.47
N GLU A 150 -15.31 8.88 3.83
CA GLU A 150 -16.34 9.49 2.96
C GLU A 150 -15.76 10.29 1.79
N GLN A 151 -14.52 10.75 1.90
CA GLN A 151 -13.85 11.61 0.92
C GLN A 151 -12.90 10.85 0.00
N VAL A 152 -12.56 9.60 0.32
CA VAL A 152 -11.69 8.79 -0.54
C VAL A 152 -12.40 8.57 -1.88
N PRO A 153 -11.77 8.90 -3.02
CA PRO A 153 -12.32 8.69 -4.36
C PRO A 153 -12.83 7.26 -4.58
N GLU A 154 -13.89 7.10 -5.39
CA GLU A 154 -14.51 5.80 -5.61
C GLU A 154 -13.59 4.80 -6.34
N HIS A 155 -12.69 5.28 -7.20
CA HIS A 155 -11.73 4.44 -7.93
C HIS A 155 -10.69 3.77 -7.01
N ILE A 156 -10.49 4.26 -5.77
CA ILE A 156 -9.58 3.64 -4.82
C ILE A 156 -10.26 2.43 -4.17
N GLU A 157 -9.87 1.23 -4.59
CA GLU A 157 -10.46 -0.04 -4.19
C GLU A 157 -9.98 -0.52 -2.81
N SER A 158 -8.78 -0.11 -2.40
CA SER A 158 -8.24 -0.43 -1.08
C SER A 158 -7.23 0.60 -0.61
N LEU A 159 -7.18 0.83 0.70
CA LEU A 159 -6.16 1.61 1.42
C LEU A 159 -5.67 0.80 2.62
N TRP A 160 -4.39 0.46 2.69
CA TRP A 160 -3.85 -0.33 3.80
C TRP A 160 -2.51 0.20 4.31
N ASN A 161 -2.07 -0.32 5.45
CA ASN A 161 -0.71 -0.11 5.94
C ASN A 161 0.03 -1.43 6.05
N GLU A 162 1.32 -1.41 5.73
CA GLU A 162 2.26 -2.49 6.01
C GLU A 162 3.66 -1.91 6.21
N GLY A 163 4.45 -2.51 7.10
CA GLY A 163 5.76 -1.97 7.45
C GLY A 163 5.70 -0.47 7.78
N GLU A 164 6.58 0.30 7.17
CA GLU A 164 6.65 1.76 7.26
C GLU A 164 5.83 2.49 6.20
N TRP A 165 4.90 1.80 5.54
CA TRP A 165 4.18 2.33 4.39
C TRP A 165 2.68 2.36 4.62
N THR A 166 2.06 3.31 3.94
CA THR A 166 0.65 3.27 3.59
C THR A 166 0.53 3.17 2.10
N LEU A 167 -0.47 2.44 1.63
CA LEU A 167 -0.66 2.10 0.23
C LEU A 167 -2.12 2.23 -0.17
N ALA A 168 -2.36 2.51 -1.44
CA ALA A 168 -3.65 2.44 -2.11
C ALA A 168 -3.54 1.53 -3.33
N ALA A 169 -4.64 0.86 -3.67
CA ALA A 169 -4.80 0.14 -4.92
C ALA A 169 -6.06 0.63 -5.63
N MET A 170 -5.98 0.71 -6.96
CA MET A 170 -7.02 1.19 -7.86
C MET A 170 -6.90 0.50 -9.22
N PRO A 171 -7.93 0.54 -10.08
CA PRO A 171 -7.82 0.05 -11.46
C PRO A 171 -6.61 0.66 -12.17
N THR A 172 -5.99 -0.09 -13.07
CA THR A 172 -4.84 0.40 -13.84
C THR A 172 -5.18 1.71 -14.54
N THR A 173 -4.40 2.76 -14.25
CA THR A 173 -4.65 4.11 -14.76
C THR A 173 -3.34 4.87 -14.93
N ASP A 174 -3.20 5.59 -16.04
CA ASP A 174 -2.14 6.58 -16.27
C ASP A 174 -2.65 8.02 -16.14
N ASP A 175 -3.92 8.22 -15.73
CA ASP A 175 -4.53 9.54 -15.57
C ASP A 175 -3.81 10.33 -14.46
N PRO A 176 -3.11 11.44 -14.77
CA PRO A 176 -2.41 12.25 -13.79
C PRO A 176 -3.24 12.63 -12.56
N GLU A 177 -4.54 12.91 -12.74
CA GLU A 177 -5.42 13.34 -11.66
C GLU A 177 -5.68 12.18 -10.68
N ASP A 178 -5.98 10.97 -11.19
CA ASP A 178 -6.17 9.78 -10.36
C ASP A 178 -4.91 9.45 -9.55
N LEU A 179 -3.72 9.58 -10.17
CA LEU A 179 -2.44 9.30 -9.52
C LEU A 179 -2.13 10.28 -8.38
N ASP A 180 -2.41 11.56 -8.60
CA ASP A 180 -2.22 12.60 -7.60
C ASP A 180 -3.22 12.46 -6.44
N GLU A 181 -4.47 12.14 -6.76
CA GLU A 181 -5.51 11.85 -5.77
C GLU A 181 -5.15 10.61 -4.92
N ALA A 182 -4.63 9.56 -5.55
CA ALA A 182 -4.16 8.37 -4.86
C ALA A 182 -3.01 8.70 -3.88
N LEU A 183 -1.98 9.43 -4.33
CA LEU A 183 -0.88 9.86 -3.45
C LEU A 183 -1.38 10.74 -2.29
N GLU A 184 -2.33 11.65 -2.54
CA GLU A 184 -2.95 12.43 -1.47
C GLU A 184 -3.72 11.54 -0.49
N ALA A 185 -4.55 10.63 -0.97
CA ALA A 185 -5.35 9.73 -0.14
C ALA A 185 -4.45 8.85 0.73
N VAL A 186 -3.38 8.28 0.16
CA VAL A 186 -2.39 7.47 0.87
C VAL A 186 -1.69 8.29 1.96
N ARG A 187 -1.21 9.50 1.63
CA ARG A 187 -0.57 10.38 2.60
C ARG A 187 -1.51 10.75 3.75
N ARG A 188 -2.76 11.12 3.45
CA ARG A 188 -3.78 11.46 4.45
C ARG A 188 -4.15 10.26 5.32
N PHE A 189 -4.20 9.07 4.75
CA PHE A 189 -4.39 7.85 5.51
C PHE A 189 -3.21 7.62 6.46
N GLY A 190 -1.98 7.72 5.97
CA GLY A 190 -0.75 7.65 6.78
C GLY A 190 -0.75 8.63 7.97
N ASP A 191 -1.19 9.88 7.76
CA ASP A 191 -1.32 10.89 8.82
C ASP A 191 -2.30 10.46 9.93
N LEU A 192 -3.39 9.78 9.58
CA LEU A 192 -4.35 9.23 10.54
C LEU A 192 -3.77 8.04 11.29
N LEU A 193 -2.91 7.26 10.63
CA LEU A 193 -2.26 6.08 11.20
C LEU A 193 -1.00 6.37 12.02
N ARG A 194 -0.55 7.63 12.12
CA ARG A 194 0.62 8.00 12.95
C ARG A 194 0.46 7.67 14.44
N VAL A 195 -0.76 7.40 14.90
CA VAL A 195 -1.08 7.05 16.29
C VAL A 195 -0.99 5.54 16.56
N LEU A 196 -0.71 4.74 15.53
CA LEU A 196 -0.52 3.31 15.68
C LEU A 196 0.69 3.03 16.60
N PRO A 197 0.62 1.98 17.44
CA PRO A 197 1.75 1.61 18.27
C PRO A 197 2.93 1.21 17.38
N PRO A 198 4.15 1.71 17.65
CA PRO A 198 5.33 1.27 16.92
C PRO A 198 5.50 -0.24 17.04
N GLU A 199 6.11 -0.85 16.04
CA GLU A 199 6.39 -2.28 16.06
C GLU A 199 7.19 -2.67 17.32
N GLY A 200 6.88 -3.86 17.87
CA GLY A 200 7.41 -4.32 19.15
C GLY A 200 6.75 -3.72 20.41
N HIS A 201 6.05 -2.57 20.33
CA HIS A 201 5.38 -1.97 21.51
C HIS A 201 4.04 -2.62 21.85
N ALA A 202 3.44 -3.38 20.92
CA ALA A 202 2.22 -4.16 21.17
C ALA A 202 2.40 -5.27 22.25
N ARG A 203 3.64 -5.64 22.60
CA ARG A 203 3.92 -6.56 23.73
C ARG A 203 3.68 -5.92 25.10
N VAL A 204 3.68 -4.60 25.20
CA VAL A 204 3.55 -3.90 26.50
C VAL A 204 2.08 -3.75 26.91
N LEU A 205 1.14 -3.59 25.95
CA LEU A 205 -0.29 -3.43 26.27
C LEU A 205 -1.01 -4.77 26.51
N THR A 206 -0.53 -5.87 25.94
CA THR A 206 -1.11 -7.20 26.15
C THR A 206 -0.50 -7.95 27.34
N SER A 207 0.56 -7.43 27.96
CA SER A 207 1.00 -7.88 29.28
C SER A 207 0.12 -7.26 30.37
N GLY A 208 -1.18 -7.55 30.33
CA GLY A 208 -2.07 -7.48 31.48
C GLY A 208 -1.76 -8.58 32.49
N GLY A 209 -0.48 -8.78 32.82
CA GLY A 209 -0.07 -9.54 33.99
C GLY A 209 -0.52 -8.80 35.25
N PRO A 210 -0.71 -9.49 36.39
CA PRO A 210 -1.05 -8.85 37.65
C PRO A 210 -0.12 -7.67 37.89
N ARG A 211 -0.68 -6.47 38.11
CA ARG A 211 0.11 -5.29 38.52
C ARG A 211 0.98 -5.69 39.70
N ASP A 212 2.29 -5.63 39.54
CA ASP A 212 3.23 -5.81 40.63
C ASP A 212 3.10 -4.59 41.57
N PRO A 213 2.65 -4.77 42.83
CA PRO A 213 2.51 -3.66 43.77
C PRO A 213 3.86 -2.99 44.14
N GLY A 214 5.00 -3.51 43.65
CA GLY A 214 6.33 -2.95 43.86
C GLY A 214 6.79 -1.90 42.84
N GLN A 215 6.00 -1.54 41.82
CA GLN A 215 6.44 -0.54 40.84
C GLN A 215 6.51 0.86 41.50
N PRO A 216 7.68 1.54 41.53
CA PRO A 216 7.79 2.84 42.17
C PRO A 216 7.02 3.90 41.38
N GLU A 217 6.14 4.62 42.08
CA GLU A 217 5.47 5.82 41.57
C GLU A 217 6.51 6.86 41.12
N PRO A 218 6.36 7.47 39.93
CA PRO A 218 7.25 8.54 39.51
C PRO A 218 7.16 9.71 40.50
N VAL A 219 8.28 10.01 41.16
CA VAL A 219 8.38 11.09 42.14
C VAL A 219 8.05 12.41 41.45
N ARG A 220 6.94 13.01 41.84
CA ARG A 220 6.53 14.37 41.44
C ARG A 220 7.55 15.36 42.00
N SER A 221 8.39 15.93 41.15
CA SER A 221 9.28 17.02 41.54
C SER A 221 8.47 18.29 41.79
N GLU A 222 8.10 18.53 43.05
CA GLU A 222 7.57 19.81 43.47
C GLU A 222 8.67 20.87 43.38
N GLY A 223 8.35 21.95 42.68
CA GLY A 223 9.25 23.05 42.37
C GLY A 223 9.83 23.72 43.62
N ARG A 224 11.11 24.06 43.53
CA ARG A 224 11.79 24.90 44.52
C ARG A 224 11.73 26.35 44.06
N ARG A 225 11.08 27.18 44.87
CA ARG A 225 11.21 28.64 44.87
C ARG A 225 12.63 29.04 45.29
#